data_AF-A0A532TV00-F1
#
_entry.id   AF-A0A532TV00-F1
#
_cell.length_a   1.000
_cell.length_b   1.000
_cell.length_c   1.000
_cell.angle_alpha   90.00
_cell.angle_beta   90.00
_cell.angle_gamma   90.00
#
_symmetry.space_group_name_H-M   'P 1'
#
loop_
_entity.id
_entity.type
_entity.pdbx_description
1 polymer ?
#
loop_
_entity_poly.entity_id
_entity_poly.type
_entity_poly.pdbx_seq_one_letter_code
_entity_poly.pdbx_strand_id
1 'polypeptide(L)' 'MMVDVVKTRVKFRKLTEEEISNHVATAKPLDKAGAYAIQGKAGLFVERIDGCYFNVVGLPLARLAEILKEFNVTLM' A
#
# COMPACT_ATOMS: atom_id res chain seq x y z
N MET A 1 7.05 19.79 -16.80
CA MET A 1 6.63 18.42 -16.42
C MET A 1 6.87 18.27 -14.93
N MET A 2 5.82 17.99 -14.17
CA MET A 2 5.95 17.78 -12.72
C MET A 2 6.11 16.30 -12.44
N VAL A 3 7.05 15.95 -11.57
CA VAL A 3 7.31 14.58 -11.10
C VAL A 3 7.47 14.65 -9.59
N ASP A 4 6.75 13.80 -8.87
CA ASP A 4 6.81 13.70 -7.41
C ASP A 4 6.84 12.23 -6.99
N VAL A 5 7.41 11.94 -5.82
CA VAL A 5 7.56 10.57 -5.30
C VAL A 5 7.19 10.54 -3.82
N VAL A 6 6.37 9.55 -3.44
CA VAL A 6 6.02 9.28 -2.04
C VAL A 6 6.52 7.90 -1.63
N LYS A 7 7.18 7.81 -0.48
CA LYS A 7 7.68 6.55 0.09
C LYS A 7 6.91 6.20 1.34
N THR A 8 6.48 4.95 1.43
CA THR A 8 5.90 4.37 2.65
C THR A 8 6.68 3.10 3.00
N ARG A 9 7.04 2.93 4.27
CA ARG A 9 7.59 1.67 4.78
C ARG A 9 6.47 0.86 5.41
N VAL A 10 6.43 -0.44 5.11
CA VAL A 10 5.48 -1.38 5.69
C VAL A 10 6.27 -2.45 6.41
N LYS A 11 6.06 -2.57 7.72
CA LYS A 11 6.67 -3.61 8.54
C LYS A 11 5.70 -4.76 8.67
N PHE A 12 6.14 -5.95 8.28
CA PHE A 12 5.41 -7.19 8.53
C PHE A 12 5.79 -7.73 9.90
N ARG A 13 4.82 -8.34 10.59
CA ARG A 13 5.13 -9.23 11.71
C ARG A 13 5.83 -10.48 11.20
N LYS A 14 6.43 -11.26 12.09
CA LYS A 14 6.89 -12.60 11.74
C LYS A 14 5.69 -13.46 11.33
N LEU A 15 5.82 -14.14 10.19
CA LEU A 15 4.84 -15.10 9.68
C LEU A 15 5.39 -16.51 9.86
N THR A 16 4.50 -17.47 10.10
CA THR A 16 4.85 -18.89 10.04
C THR A 16 4.81 -19.40 8.60
N GLU A 17 5.50 -20.50 8.32
CA GLU A 17 5.43 -21.16 7.01
C GLU A 17 4.00 -21.58 6.65
N GLU A 18 3.19 -21.95 7.64
CA GLU A 18 1.78 -22.28 7.47
C GLU A 18 0.96 -21.06 7.01
N GLU A 19 1.16 -19.89 7.63
CA GLU A 19 0.48 -18.65 7.22
C GLU A 19 0.84 -18.26 5.78
N ILE A 20 2.12 -18.40 5.41
CA ILE A 20 2.59 -18.13 4.05
C ILE A 20 1.97 -19.12 3.06
N SER A 21 2.01 -20.41 3.38
CA SER A 21 1.45 -21.47 2.52
C SER A 21 -0.05 -21.30 2.29
N ASN A 22 -0.79 -21.03 3.37
CA ASN A 22 -2.24 -20.77 3.30
C ASN A 22 -2.57 -19.53 2.48
N HIS A 23 -1.76 -18.47 2.60
CA HIS A 23 -1.93 -17.25 1.81
C HIS A 23 -1.71 -17.50 0.32
N VAL A 24 -0.60 -18.16 -0.04
CA VAL A 24 -0.26 -18.51 -1.42
C VAL A 24 -1.31 -19.42 -2.05
N ALA A 25 -1.84 -20.39 -1.30
CA ALA A 25 -2.88 -21.31 -1.77
C ALA A 25 -4.16 -20.62 -2.27
N THR A 26 -4.41 -19.37 -1.86
CA THR A 26 -5.58 -18.60 -2.34
C THR A 26 -5.42 -18.08 -3.78
N ALA A 27 -4.23 -18.15 -4.39
CA ALA A 27 -3.85 -17.62 -5.70
C ALA A 27 -4.01 -16.10 -5.92
N LYS A 28 -4.81 -15.42 -5.08
CA LYS A 28 -4.93 -13.95 -4.98
C LYS A 28 -3.61 -13.20 -4.77
N PRO A 29 -2.55 -13.77 -4.18
CA PRO A 29 -1.28 -13.05 -4.04
C PRO A 29 -0.56 -12.82 -5.36
N LEU A 30 -0.85 -13.64 -6.38
CA LEU A 30 -0.05 -13.71 -7.61
C LEU A 30 -0.24 -12.51 -8.54
N ASP A 31 -1.32 -11.75 -8.37
CA ASP A 31 -1.56 -10.50 -9.12
C ASP A 31 -1.01 -9.26 -8.41
N LYS A 32 -0.33 -9.42 -7.27
CA LYS A 32 0.17 -8.31 -6.44
C LYS A 32 1.70 -8.29 -6.40
N ALA A 33 2.27 -7.10 -6.62
CA ALA A 33 3.68 -6.87 -6.36
C ALA A 33 3.98 -7.14 -4.87
N GLY A 34 5.01 -7.96 -4.59
CA GLY A 34 5.32 -8.39 -3.22
C GLY A 34 4.34 -9.41 -2.64
N ALA A 35 3.47 -10.01 -3.46
CA ALA A 35 2.53 -11.06 -3.09
C ALA A 35 1.57 -10.69 -1.94
N TYR A 36 1.21 -9.41 -1.79
CA TYR A 36 0.26 -8.99 -0.77
C TYR A 36 -0.54 -7.76 -1.19
N ALA A 37 -1.75 -7.63 -0.64
CA ALA A 37 -2.56 -6.42 -0.75
C ALA A 37 -3.00 -6.00 0.65
N ILE A 38 -2.70 -4.76 1.03
CA ILE A 38 -2.97 -4.26 2.38
C ILE A 38 -4.48 -4.12 2.67
N GLN A 39 -5.30 -3.84 1.64
CA GLN A 39 -6.76 -3.87 1.76
C GLN A 39 -7.38 -5.28 1.84
N GLY A 40 -6.57 -6.33 1.65
CA GLY A 40 -7.01 -7.72 1.66
C GLY A 40 -6.68 -8.44 2.95
N LYS A 41 -6.83 -9.77 2.94
CA LYS A 41 -6.49 -10.64 4.09
C LYS A 41 -5.02 -10.50 4.54
N ALA A 42 -4.12 -10.19 3.60
CA ALA A 42 -2.72 -9.96 3.92
C ALA A 42 -2.45 -8.70 4.75
N GLY A 43 -3.46 -7.83 4.94
CA GLY A 43 -3.40 -6.76 5.94
C GLY A 43 -3.14 -7.29 7.35
N LEU A 44 -3.52 -8.53 7.66
CA LEU A 44 -3.24 -9.22 8.93
C LEU A 44 -1.74 -9.49 9.16
N PHE A 45 -0.90 -9.35 8.13
CA PHE A 45 0.55 -9.50 8.23
C PHE A 45 1.25 -8.19 8.59
N VAL A 46 0.57 -7.05 8.43
CA VAL A 46 1.17 -5.73 8.64
C VAL A 46 1.15 -5.38 10.13
N GLU A 47 2.35 -5.24 10.71
CA GLU A 47 2.55 -4.80 12.08
C GLU A 47 2.51 -3.27 12.19
N ARG A 48 3.12 -2.58 11.21
CA ARG A 48 3.24 -1.11 11.23
C ARG A 48 3.39 -0.53 9.84
N ILE A 49 2.88 0.68 9.66
CA ILE A 49 3.08 1.51 8.47
C ILE A 49 3.75 2.82 8.89
N ASP A 50 4.84 3.18 8.24
CA ASP A 50 5.46 4.51 8.36
C ASP A 50 5.33 5.25 7.03
N GLY A 51 4.35 6.13 6.94
CA GLY A 51 4.03 6.92 5.75
C GLY A 51 2.53 6.92 5.45
N CYS A 52 2.18 7.01 4.18
CA CYS A 52 0.79 7.10 3.74
C CYS A 52 0.22 5.73 3.39
N TYR A 53 -0.90 5.33 4.01
CA TYR A 53 -1.63 4.10 3.68
C TYR A 53 -2.10 4.09 2.22
N PHE A 54 -2.69 5.20 1.74
CA PHE A 54 -3.18 5.28 0.36
C PHE A 54 -2.07 5.15 -0.69
N ASN A 55 -0.84 5.56 -0.34
CA ASN A 55 0.33 5.28 -1.17
C ASN A 55 0.59 3.78 -1.33
N VAL A 56 0.41 2.99 -0.26
CA VAL A 56 0.53 1.52 -0.31
C VAL A 56 -0.58 0.90 -1.16
N VAL A 57 -1.79 1.47 -1.10
CA VAL A 57 -2.92 1.06 -1.95
C VAL A 57 -2.64 1.37 -3.43
N GLY A 58 -1.93 2.47 -3.71
CA GLY A 58 -1.45 2.82 -5.06
C GLY A 58 -1.57 4.30 -5.46
N LEU A 59 -2.18 5.15 -4.62
CA LEU A 59 -2.30 6.59 -4.90
C LEU A 59 -2.26 7.42 -3.60
N PRO A 60 -1.22 8.25 -3.37
CA PRO A 60 -1.08 9.01 -2.12
C PRO A 60 -2.04 10.21 -2.06
N LEU A 61 -3.31 9.97 -1.72
CA LEU A 61 -4.39 10.97 -1.82
C LEU A 61 -4.09 12.33 -1.18
N ALA A 62 -3.53 12.35 0.03
CA ALA A 62 -3.17 13.60 0.70
C ALA A 62 -2.11 14.39 -0.08
N ARG A 63 -1.09 13.72 -0.62
CA ARG A 63 -0.05 14.37 -1.43
C ARG A 63 -0.61 14.82 -2.78
N LEU A 64 -1.46 13.99 -3.40
CA LEU A 64 -2.13 14.34 -4.65
C LEU A 64 -3.03 15.58 -4.48
N ALA A 65 -3.75 15.70 -3.38
CA ALA A 65 -4.58 16.87 -3.11
C ALA A 65 -3.75 18.17 -3.04
N GLU A 66 -2.58 18.14 -2.39
CA GLU A 66 -1.68 19.30 -2.36
C GLU A 66 -1.11 19.63 -3.73
N ILE A 67 -0.73 18.61 -4.50
CA ILE A 67 -0.25 18.78 -5.88
C ILE A 67 -1.33 19.42 -6.76
N LEU A 68 -2.57 18.94 -6.70
CA LEU A 68 -3.66 19.44 -7.53
C LEU A 68 -3.99 20.92 -7.29
N LYS A 69 -3.77 21.41 -6.07
CA LYS A 69 -3.91 22.85 -5.76
C LYS A 69 -2.97 23.71 -6.61
N GLU A 70 -1.77 23.23 -6.94
CA GLU A 70 -0.83 23.95 -7.82
C GLU A 70 -1.36 24.11 -9.25
N PHE A 71 -2.33 23.27 -9.63
CA PHE A 71 -3.06 23.33 -10.90
C PHE A 71 -4.43 24.01 -10.78
N ASN A 72 -4.71 24.69 -9.67
CA ASN A 72 -6.00 25.31 -9.35
C ASN A 72 -7.17 24.31 -9.29
N VAL A 73 -6.90 23.05 -8.92
CA VAL A 73 -7.92 22.03 -8.68
C VAL A 73 -7.97 21.74 -7.19
N THR A 74 -9.09 22.04 -6.55
CA THR A 74 -9.29 21.80 -5.11
C THR A 74 -10.28 20.66 -4.89
N LEU A 75 -9.91 19.71 -4.01
CA LEU A 75 -10.76 18.58 -3.64
C LEU A 75 -11.62 18.83 -2.40
N MET A 76 -11.44 19.98 -1.73
CA MET A 76 -12.20 20.46 -0.56
C MET A 76 -12.60 21.93 -0.74
#